data_AF-A0AAX0HAT2-F1
#
_entry.id   AF-A0AAX0HAT2-F1
#
_cell.length_a   1.000
_cell.length_b   1.000
_cell.length_c   1.000
_cell.angle_alpha   90.00
_cell.angle_beta   90.00
_cell.angle_gamma   90.00
#
_symmetry.space_group_name_H-M   'P 1'
#
loop_
_entity.id
_entity.type
_entity.pdbx_description
1 polymer ?
#
loop_
_entity_poly.entity_id
_entity_poly.type
_entity_poly.pdbx_seq_one_letter_code
_entity_poly.pdbx_strand_id
1 'polypeptide(L)'
;TLALTLTDAVKLNSIDISGLKGITGDVAINLANVKHTDNKLVVDIQGSDAAETITANTIDSTITAIKLSGDLGGGANTVTVAPTSGATGIKTIDLSGLSATGGTLTSTITHDAAQTVLTTIIGSVGDDTITIGKANAGLTVTGGAGNDTFNLTASTVSGATAADFTTITDFSTGDSIKFAADSVAGYANVGTVTDSTLAAAITTALALTAGTISVADQAKSVYGFKWEYNGTTETYLFYNAANSSTSATTSDIVVKLSGNVDLDSISLDGATGVTIA
;
A
#
# COMPACT_ATOMS: atom_id res chain seq x y z
N THR A 1 21.44 18.83 -12.77
CA THR A 1 20.81 18.41 -11.51
C THR A 1 20.90 19.53 -10.52
N LEU A 2 19.76 19.99 -10.02
CA LEU A 2 19.68 20.90 -8.86
C LEU A 2 19.31 20.06 -7.64
N ALA A 3 19.90 20.33 -6.48
CA ALA A 3 19.60 19.55 -5.28
C ALA A 3 19.41 20.45 -4.06
N LEU A 4 18.31 20.24 -3.33
CA LEU A 4 18.08 20.79 -2.00
C LEU A 4 18.31 19.68 -0.97
N THR A 5 19.39 19.82 -0.20
CA THR A 5 19.73 18.88 0.89
C THR A 5 19.72 19.62 2.22
N LEU A 6 18.88 19.15 3.15
CA LEU A 6 18.83 19.65 4.52
C LEU A 6 19.79 18.83 5.37
N THR A 7 20.86 19.44 5.89
CA THR A 7 21.91 18.74 6.67
C THR A 7 21.56 18.58 8.14
N ASP A 8 20.74 19.48 8.68
CA ASP A 8 20.30 19.48 10.08
C ASP A 8 18.78 19.34 10.17
N ALA A 9 18.26 19.15 11.38
CA ALA A 9 16.83 19.17 11.61
C ALA A 9 16.26 20.56 11.28
N VAL A 10 15.42 20.65 10.25
CA VAL A 10 14.86 21.92 9.76
C VAL A 10 13.35 21.94 9.95
N LYS A 11 12.84 23.07 10.45
CA LYS A 11 11.43 23.41 10.37
C LYS A 11 11.15 23.93 8.97
N LEU A 12 10.55 23.10 8.12
CA LEU A 12 10.20 23.46 6.76
C LEU A 12 8.71 23.24 6.57
N ASN A 13 7.98 24.30 6.27
CA ASN A 13 6.53 24.22 6.01
C ASN A 13 6.25 24.11 4.51
N SER A 14 7.03 24.81 3.68
CA SER A 14 6.87 24.81 2.24
C SER A 14 8.18 24.95 1.48
N ILE A 15 8.18 24.46 0.25
CA ILE A 15 9.19 24.69 -0.78
C ILE A 15 8.45 25.22 -1.99
N ASP A 16 8.89 26.35 -2.54
CA ASP A 16 8.38 26.88 -3.80
C ASP A 16 9.53 27.13 -4.76
N ILE A 17 9.59 26.30 -5.81
CA ILE A 17 10.55 26.37 -6.90
C ILE A 17 9.85 26.54 -8.26
N SER A 18 8.56 26.90 -8.26
CA SER A 18 7.73 27.05 -9.47
C SER A 18 8.23 28.12 -10.44
N GLY A 19 8.96 29.11 -9.92
CA GLY A 19 9.62 30.14 -10.72
C GLY A 19 10.89 29.69 -11.44
N LEU A 20 11.43 28.52 -11.13
CA LEU A 20 12.63 28.01 -11.79
C LEU A 20 12.28 27.44 -13.16
N LYS A 21 12.83 28.03 -14.22
CA LYS A 21 12.58 27.65 -15.61
C LYS A 21 13.88 27.26 -16.33
N GLY A 22 13.77 26.42 -17.35
CA GLY A 22 14.91 26.01 -18.20
C GLY A 22 15.88 25.05 -17.51
N ILE A 23 15.47 24.40 -16.42
CA ILE A 23 16.24 23.33 -15.79
C ILE A 23 16.12 22.09 -16.70
N THR A 24 17.26 21.61 -17.21
CA THR A 24 17.31 20.48 -18.16
C THR A 24 17.63 19.13 -17.52
N GLY A 25 17.81 19.07 -16.20
CA GLY A 25 18.03 17.82 -15.48
C GLY A 25 17.32 17.82 -14.14
N ASP A 26 17.31 16.66 -13.48
CA ASP A 26 16.41 16.44 -12.34
C ASP A 26 16.67 17.39 -11.16
N VAL A 27 15.58 17.69 -10.43
CA VAL A 27 15.59 18.47 -9.20
C VAL A 27 15.36 17.52 -8.02
N ALA A 28 16.39 17.31 -7.21
CA ALA A 28 16.30 16.44 -6.03
C ALA A 28 15.95 17.25 -4.77
N ILE A 29 14.94 16.80 -4.03
CA ILE A 29 14.52 17.38 -2.75
C ILE A 29 14.57 16.29 -1.67
N ASN A 30 15.43 16.47 -0.66
CA ASN A 30 15.52 15.53 0.46
C ASN A 30 14.97 16.16 1.74
N LEU A 31 13.88 15.55 2.25
CA LEU A 31 13.11 15.97 3.41
C LEU A 31 13.34 15.10 4.65
N ALA A 32 14.29 14.16 4.63
CA ALA A 32 14.49 13.18 5.72
C ALA A 32 14.71 13.81 7.10
N ASN A 33 15.26 15.04 7.13
CA ASN A 33 15.56 15.81 8.33
C ASN A 33 14.49 16.87 8.68
N VAL A 34 13.37 16.92 7.95
CA VAL A 34 12.27 17.84 8.29
C VAL A 34 11.55 17.33 9.53
N LYS A 35 11.40 18.22 10.51
CA LYS A 35 10.65 17.95 11.75
C LYS A 35 10.03 19.22 12.31
N HIS A 36 8.71 19.20 12.41
CA HIS A 36 7.92 20.26 13.04
C HIS A 36 7.92 20.11 14.57
N THR A 37 7.50 21.17 15.27
CA THR A 37 7.42 21.17 16.75
C THR A 37 6.36 20.22 17.29
N ASP A 38 5.39 19.82 16.47
CA ASP A 38 4.39 18.80 16.78
C ASP A 38 4.83 17.40 16.36
N ASN A 39 6.13 17.21 16.07
CA ASN A 39 6.74 15.96 15.61
C ASN A 39 6.09 15.39 14.36
N LYS A 40 5.88 16.23 13.35
CA LYS A 40 5.45 15.79 12.02
C LYS A 40 6.42 16.23 10.95
N LEU A 41 6.41 15.50 9.85
CA LEU A 41 7.03 15.88 8.58
C LEU A 41 5.88 16.32 7.68
N VAL A 42 5.61 17.62 7.61
CA VAL A 42 4.53 18.18 6.79
C VAL A 42 5.13 19.24 5.88
N VAL A 43 5.11 19.03 4.57
CA VAL A 43 5.72 19.95 3.61
C VAL A 43 4.79 20.13 2.41
N ASP A 44 4.52 21.38 2.09
CA ASP A 44 3.87 21.79 0.84
C ASP A 44 4.93 22.12 -0.23
N ILE A 45 4.82 21.56 -1.43
CA ILE A 45 5.85 21.60 -2.46
C ILE A 45 5.25 22.10 -3.76
N GLN A 46 5.67 23.30 -4.17
CA GLN A 46 5.41 23.83 -5.50
C GLN A 46 6.65 23.58 -6.38
N GLY A 47 6.57 22.54 -7.23
CA GLY A 47 7.63 22.09 -8.12
C GLY A 47 7.79 22.97 -9.37
N SER A 48 8.76 22.63 -10.21
CA SER A 48 9.17 23.41 -11.39
C SER A 48 8.60 22.82 -12.69
N ASP A 49 9.19 23.14 -13.84
CA ASP A 49 8.84 22.46 -15.12
C ASP A 49 9.77 21.24 -15.39
N ALA A 50 10.76 21.00 -14.52
CA ALA A 50 11.67 19.86 -14.63
C ALA A 50 11.08 18.61 -13.96
N ALA A 51 11.81 17.49 -13.96
CA ALA A 51 11.44 16.34 -13.16
C ALA A 51 11.92 16.52 -11.72
N GLU A 52 11.04 16.39 -10.74
CA GLU A 52 11.37 16.37 -9.32
C GLU A 52 11.51 14.94 -8.78
N THR A 53 12.54 14.73 -7.95
CA THR A 53 12.74 13.53 -7.13
C THR A 53 12.69 13.93 -5.66
N ILE A 54 11.60 13.57 -4.98
CA ILE A 54 11.39 13.89 -3.56
C ILE A 54 11.62 12.66 -2.71
N THR A 55 12.34 12.82 -1.61
CA THR A 55 12.56 11.75 -0.62
C THR A 55 12.20 12.22 0.79
N ALA A 56 11.44 11.42 1.52
CA ALA A 56 11.03 11.69 2.91
C ALA A 56 11.32 10.50 3.83
N ASN A 57 12.54 9.97 3.74
CA ASN A 57 12.97 8.75 4.42
C ASN A 57 13.52 9.04 5.81
N THR A 58 12.66 9.50 6.73
CA THR A 58 13.08 9.84 8.09
C THR A 58 13.48 8.60 8.89
N ILE A 59 14.39 8.80 9.86
CA ILE A 59 14.80 7.80 10.85
C ILE A 59 14.37 8.18 12.27
N ASP A 60 13.76 9.37 12.44
CA ASP A 60 13.44 9.92 13.75
C ASP A 60 12.20 9.23 14.33
N SER A 61 12.39 8.51 15.44
CA SER A 61 11.36 7.75 16.14
C SER A 61 10.23 8.61 16.70
N THR A 62 10.42 9.92 16.81
CA THR A 62 9.40 10.84 17.34
C THR A 62 8.44 11.32 16.26
N ILE A 63 8.79 11.23 14.98
CA ILE A 63 7.89 11.64 13.89
C ILE A 63 6.64 10.76 13.92
N THR A 64 5.48 11.42 13.97
CA THR A 64 4.17 10.77 14.10
C THR A 64 3.37 10.74 12.82
N ALA A 65 3.68 11.63 11.87
CA ALA A 65 3.00 11.73 10.60
C ALA A 65 3.96 12.23 9.52
N ILE A 66 3.80 11.69 8.32
CA ILE A 66 4.39 12.22 7.09
C ILE A 66 3.25 12.66 6.19
N LYS A 67 3.26 13.93 5.80
CA LYS A 67 2.32 14.48 4.83
C LYS A 67 3.06 15.34 3.81
N LEU A 68 2.90 15.03 2.54
CA LEU A 68 3.39 15.86 1.45
C LEU A 68 2.19 16.37 0.65
N SER A 69 2.25 17.62 0.23
CA SER A 69 1.21 18.24 -0.61
C SER A 69 1.82 19.19 -1.63
N GLY A 70 0.99 19.70 -2.52
CA GLY A 70 1.35 20.73 -3.49
C GLY A 70 1.43 20.18 -4.91
N ASP A 71 1.71 21.07 -5.84
CA ASP A 71 1.81 20.76 -7.26
C ASP A 71 3.27 20.69 -7.70
N LEU A 72 3.74 19.50 -8.07
CA LEU A 72 5.10 19.28 -8.55
C LEU A 72 5.33 19.84 -9.96
N GLY A 73 4.26 20.22 -10.67
CA GLY A 73 4.37 20.87 -11.96
C GLY A 73 4.69 19.89 -13.09
N GLY A 74 5.65 20.28 -13.93
CA GLY A 74 6.02 19.55 -15.15
C GLY A 74 6.86 18.30 -14.91
N GLY A 75 7.37 17.69 -15.97
CA GLY A 75 8.34 16.58 -15.87
C GLY A 75 7.76 15.26 -15.37
N ALA A 76 8.64 14.28 -15.19
CA ALA A 76 8.30 12.95 -14.67
C ALA A 76 8.67 12.89 -13.18
N ASN A 77 7.70 13.16 -12.32
CA ASN A 77 7.91 13.32 -10.89
C ASN A 77 7.90 11.99 -10.15
N THR A 78 8.79 11.90 -9.16
CA THR A 78 8.92 10.72 -8.31
C THR A 78 8.96 11.13 -6.84
N VAL A 79 8.19 10.42 -6.02
CA VAL A 79 8.15 10.63 -4.57
C VAL A 79 8.46 9.32 -3.85
N THR A 80 9.45 9.31 -2.99
CA THR A 80 9.77 8.14 -2.15
C THR A 80 9.57 8.47 -0.67
N VAL A 81 8.68 7.72 -0.03
CA VAL A 81 8.46 7.75 1.41
C VAL A 81 8.75 6.36 1.97
N ALA A 82 9.99 6.16 2.40
CA ALA A 82 10.47 4.92 3.01
C ALA A 82 11.13 5.24 4.36
N PRO A 83 10.34 5.54 5.40
CA PRO A 83 10.89 5.72 6.74
C PRO A 83 11.52 4.41 7.21
N THR A 84 12.66 4.51 7.87
CA THR A 84 13.41 3.32 8.28
C THR A 84 12.81 2.66 9.53
N SER A 85 13.36 1.53 9.93
CA SER A 85 13.01 0.84 11.18
C SER A 85 13.19 1.69 12.45
N GLY A 86 13.98 2.77 12.39
CA GLY A 86 14.11 3.74 13.49
C GLY A 86 12.89 4.64 13.68
N ALA A 87 12.09 4.87 12.64
CA ALA A 87 10.95 5.79 12.64
C ALA A 87 9.67 5.15 13.21
N THR A 88 9.76 4.54 14.39
CA THR A 88 8.69 3.71 14.98
C THR A 88 7.44 4.49 15.42
N GLY A 89 7.48 5.83 15.44
CA GLY A 89 6.39 6.69 15.89
C GLY A 89 5.30 6.97 14.85
N ILE A 90 5.54 6.63 13.58
CA ILE A 90 4.68 7.04 12.46
C ILE A 90 3.33 6.31 12.53
N LYS A 91 2.25 7.09 12.56
CA LYS A 91 0.86 6.63 12.53
C LYS A 91 0.21 6.79 11.16
N THR A 92 0.63 7.79 10.41
CA THR A 92 0.02 8.16 9.13
C THR A 92 1.08 8.56 8.10
N ILE A 93 0.95 8.05 6.88
CA ILE A 93 1.61 8.55 5.67
C ILE A 93 0.50 9.03 4.73
N ASP A 94 0.56 10.28 4.28
CA ASP A 94 -0.48 10.91 3.47
C ASP A 94 0.15 11.70 2.31
N LEU A 95 0.01 11.16 1.09
CA LEU A 95 0.45 11.79 -0.15
C LEU A 95 -0.71 12.33 -0.98
N SER A 96 -1.94 12.33 -0.43
CA SER A 96 -3.16 12.62 -1.18
C SER A 96 -3.25 14.06 -1.68
N GLY A 97 -2.39 14.94 -1.16
CA GLY A 97 -2.33 16.35 -1.53
C GLY A 97 -1.34 16.66 -2.65
N LEU A 98 -0.64 15.65 -3.19
CA LEU A 98 0.33 15.84 -4.27
C LEU A 98 -0.34 15.76 -5.64
N SER A 99 0.11 16.61 -6.56
CA SER A 99 -0.23 16.57 -7.99
C SER A 99 1.00 16.87 -8.85
N ALA A 100 0.88 16.70 -10.17
CA ALA A 100 1.90 17.07 -11.16
C ALA A 100 1.25 17.69 -12.41
N THR A 101 0.84 18.95 -12.33
CA THR A 101 0.16 19.63 -13.45
C THR A 101 1.10 19.82 -14.63
N GLY A 102 0.81 19.13 -15.72
CA GLY A 102 1.65 19.18 -16.93
C GLY A 102 2.81 18.17 -16.92
N GLY A 103 2.85 17.30 -15.90
CA GLY A 103 3.80 16.21 -15.77
C GLY A 103 3.12 14.86 -15.49
N THR A 104 3.92 13.91 -15.02
CA THR A 104 3.44 12.65 -14.42
C THR A 104 3.89 12.57 -12.97
N LEU A 105 3.20 11.77 -12.16
CA LEU A 105 3.56 11.50 -10.78
C LEU A 105 3.58 9.98 -10.58
N THR A 106 4.64 9.50 -9.92
CA THR A 106 4.69 8.15 -9.37
C THR A 106 5.22 8.24 -7.94
N SER A 107 4.68 7.44 -7.04
CA SER A 107 5.23 7.37 -5.68
C SER A 107 5.58 5.96 -5.25
N THR A 108 6.52 5.86 -4.33
CA THR A 108 6.87 4.62 -3.63
C THR A 108 6.74 4.87 -2.14
N ILE A 109 5.83 4.15 -1.50
CA ILE A 109 5.64 4.16 -0.06
C ILE A 109 6.08 2.82 0.52
N THR A 110 6.94 2.84 1.53
CA THR A 110 7.39 1.63 2.24
C THR A 110 7.03 1.71 3.71
N HIS A 111 6.18 0.78 4.14
CA HIS A 111 5.93 0.47 5.54
C HIS A 111 6.97 -0.54 6.02
N ASP A 112 7.85 -0.14 6.93
CA ASP A 112 8.78 -1.03 7.61
C ASP A 112 8.07 -1.80 8.74
N ALA A 113 8.39 -3.08 8.91
CA ALA A 113 7.76 -3.94 9.91
C ALA A 113 7.92 -3.44 11.37
N ALA A 114 8.93 -2.60 11.65
CA ALA A 114 9.11 -1.98 12.97
C ALA A 114 8.10 -0.86 13.27
N GLN A 115 7.39 -0.34 12.27
CA GLN A 115 6.39 0.71 12.41
C GLN A 115 5.04 0.09 12.81
N THR A 116 4.97 -0.50 14.00
CA THR A 116 3.80 -1.27 14.48
C THR A 116 2.59 -0.41 14.84
N VAL A 117 2.73 0.91 14.85
CA VAL A 117 1.66 1.88 15.16
C VAL A 117 1.11 2.59 13.92
N LEU A 118 1.62 2.25 12.73
CA LEU A 118 1.12 2.78 11.47
C LEU A 118 -0.28 2.22 11.20
N THR A 119 -1.25 3.11 11.04
CA THR A 119 -2.66 2.76 10.81
C THR A 119 -3.18 3.24 9.46
N THR A 120 -2.51 4.20 8.82
CA THR A 120 -3.02 4.82 7.59
C THR A 120 -1.89 5.11 6.61
N ILE A 121 -2.09 4.66 5.38
CA ILE A 121 -1.28 5.03 4.22
C ILE A 121 -2.23 5.51 3.13
N ILE A 122 -1.97 6.69 2.57
CA ILE A 122 -2.71 7.22 1.43
C ILE A 122 -1.67 7.63 0.38
N GLY A 123 -1.79 7.05 -0.82
CA GLY A 123 -1.01 7.44 -1.98
C GLY A 123 -1.44 8.80 -2.56
N SER A 124 -0.93 9.08 -3.73
CA SER A 124 -1.06 10.32 -4.48
C SER A 124 -2.18 10.23 -5.52
N VAL A 125 -2.13 11.11 -6.52
CA VAL A 125 -3.04 11.07 -7.69
C VAL A 125 -2.41 10.39 -8.91
N GLY A 126 -1.17 9.93 -8.81
CA GLY A 126 -0.47 9.19 -9.86
C GLY A 126 -0.15 7.76 -9.41
N ASP A 127 0.44 6.96 -10.29
CA ASP A 127 0.64 5.53 -10.04
C ASP A 127 1.55 5.28 -8.81
N ASP A 128 1.02 4.63 -7.78
CA ASP A 128 1.72 4.40 -6.53
C ASP A 128 2.11 2.94 -6.31
N THR A 129 3.31 2.72 -5.77
CA THR A 129 3.73 1.42 -5.23
C THR A 129 3.78 1.48 -3.72
N ILE A 130 2.89 0.76 -3.06
CA ILE A 130 2.76 0.74 -1.61
C ILE A 130 3.18 -0.64 -1.08
N THR A 131 4.33 -0.70 -0.41
CA THR A 131 4.84 -1.94 0.21
C THR A 131 4.46 -2.02 1.68
N ILE A 132 3.79 -3.10 2.06
CA ILE A 132 3.31 -3.37 3.41
C ILE A 132 4.24 -4.36 4.10
N GLY A 133 5.04 -3.87 5.05
CA GLY A 133 5.99 -4.69 5.80
C GLY A 133 5.35 -5.57 6.87
N LYS A 134 4.13 -5.24 7.32
CA LYS A 134 3.37 -6.01 8.32
C LYS A 134 1.88 -5.66 8.28
N ALA A 135 1.01 -6.64 8.45
CA ALA A 135 -0.40 -6.38 8.74
C ALA A 135 -0.57 -5.82 10.16
N ASN A 136 -0.56 -4.50 10.31
CA ASN A 136 -0.87 -3.84 11.59
C ASN A 136 -2.37 -3.87 11.87
N ALA A 137 -2.75 -3.93 13.14
CA ALA A 137 -4.15 -3.86 13.54
C ALA A 137 -4.80 -2.54 13.08
N GLY A 138 -5.84 -2.64 12.26
CA GLY A 138 -6.57 -1.48 11.74
C GLY A 138 -5.83 -0.70 10.65
N LEU A 139 -4.81 -1.29 10.01
CA LEU A 139 -4.13 -0.67 8.88
C LEU A 139 -5.08 -0.52 7.68
N THR A 140 -5.30 0.74 7.30
CA THR A 140 -6.01 1.13 6.08
C THR A 140 -5.04 1.70 5.06
N VAL A 141 -5.16 1.25 3.83
CA VAL A 141 -4.32 1.66 2.71
C VAL A 141 -5.23 2.13 1.58
N THR A 142 -4.94 3.31 1.07
CA THR A 142 -5.63 3.94 -0.06
C THR A 142 -4.58 4.19 -1.13
N GLY A 143 -4.79 3.67 -2.34
CA GLY A 143 -3.90 3.93 -3.47
C GLY A 143 -4.00 5.38 -3.93
N GLY A 144 -5.23 5.88 -4.04
CA GLY A 144 -5.53 7.22 -4.53
C GLY A 144 -6.10 7.15 -5.94
N ALA A 145 -5.57 7.96 -6.84
CA ALA A 145 -5.86 7.84 -8.27
C ALA A 145 -4.61 7.35 -8.98
N GLY A 146 -4.77 6.70 -10.13
CA GLY A 146 -3.66 6.06 -10.83
C GLY A 146 -3.89 4.55 -10.90
N ASN A 147 -2.90 3.83 -11.41
CA ASN A 147 -2.87 2.39 -11.39
C ASN A 147 -1.95 1.93 -10.26
N ASP A 148 -2.53 1.56 -9.12
CA ASP A 148 -1.77 1.37 -7.89
C ASP A 148 -1.33 -0.08 -7.70
N THR A 149 -0.14 -0.26 -7.11
CA THR A 149 0.41 -1.57 -6.76
C THR A 149 0.54 -1.69 -5.25
N PHE A 150 -0.28 -2.56 -4.66
CA PHE A 150 -0.18 -2.93 -3.26
C PHE A 150 0.71 -4.18 -3.12
N ASN A 151 1.89 -4.03 -2.54
CA ASN A 151 2.81 -5.14 -2.29
C ASN A 151 2.70 -5.67 -0.86
N LEU A 152 2.09 -6.84 -0.71
CA LEU A 152 1.74 -7.46 0.57
C LEU A 152 2.59 -8.70 0.90
N THR A 153 3.67 -8.92 0.17
CA THR A 153 4.54 -10.12 0.33
C THR A 153 5.06 -10.33 1.76
N ALA A 154 5.14 -9.29 2.59
CA ALA A 154 5.52 -9.36 4.00
C ALA A 154 4.34 -9.20 5.00
N SER A 155 3.12 -8.95 4.50
CA SER A 155 1.90 -8.70 5.28
C SER A 155 1.22 -10.00 5.73
N THR A 156 1.99 -10.93 6.30
CA THR A 156 1.49 -12.24 6.69
C THR A 156 0.70 -12.20 8.01
N VAL A 157 -0.22 -13.15 8.18
CA VAL A 157 -0.97 -13.31 9.44
C VAL A 157 -0.04 -13.73 10.59
N SER A 158 -0.33 -13.33 11.83
CA SER A 158 0.42 -13.79 13.00
C SER A 158 0.07 -15.22 13.46
N GLY A 159 -1.04 -15.79 12.99
CA GLY A 159 -1.42 -17.18 13.25
C GLY A 159 -2.89 -17.50 13.00
N ALA A 160 -3.28 -18.77 13.18
CA ALA A 160 -4.59 -19.29 12.80
C ALA A 160 -5.81 -18.61 13.46
N THR A 161 -5.64 -18.03 14.65
CA THR A 161 -6.72 -17.35 15.39
C THR A 161 -6.73 -15.84 15.17
N ALA A 162 -5.66 -15.29 14.60
CA ALA A 162 -5.48 -13.85 14.39
C ALA A 162 -5.49 -13.59 12.89
N ALA A 163 -6.65 -13.17 12.38
CA ALA A 163 -6.73 -12.63 11.03
C ALA A 163 -6.19 -11.20 11.07
N ASP A 164 -4.86 -11.06 11.14
CA ASP A 164 -4.22 -9.79 10.83
C ASP A 164 -4.42 -9.56 9.33
N PHE A 165 -4.98 -8.42 8.96
CA PHE A 165 -5.20 -8.09 7.57
C PHE A 165 -4.91 -6.62 7.30
N THR A 166 -4.51 -6.36 6.06
CA THR A 166 -4.47 -5.01 5.51
C THR A 166 -5.83 -4.72 4.87
N THR A 167 -6.39 -3.54 5.14
CA THR A 167 -7.61 -3.07 4.47
C THR A 167 -7.24 -2.14 3.33
N ILE A 168 -7.55 -2.52 2.10
CA ILE A 168 -7.44 -1.64 0.93
C ILE A 168 -8.80 -0.97 0.72
N THR A 169 -8.82 0.35 0.55
CA THR A 169 -10.07 1.13 0.59
C THR A 169 -10.69 1.41 -0.76
N ASP A 170 -9.90 1.37 -1.83
CA ASP A 170 -10.21 1.93 -3.15
C ASP A 170 -9.75 1.03 -4.30
N PHE A 171 -9.53 -0.27 -4.05
CA PHE A 171 -9.09 -1.23 -5.07
C PHE A 171 -10.06 -1.27 -6.25
N SER A 172 -9.58 -0.82 -7.41
CA SER A 172 -10.37 -0.57 -8.61
C SER A 172 -9.62 -0.92 -9.90
N THR A 173 -10.20 -0.63 -11.06
CA THR A 173 -9.60 -0.95 -12.37
C THR A 173 -8.23 -0.31 -12.51
N GLY A 174 -7.24 -1.12 -12.93
CA GLY A 174 -5.84 -0.71 -13.05
C GLY A 174 -4.99 -1.09 -11.84
N ASP A 175 -5.61 -1.29 -10.67
CA ASP A 175 -4.88 -1.64 -9.46
C ASP A 175 -4.50 -3.13 -9.42
N SER A 176 -3.41 -3.41 -8.69
CA SER A 176 -2.90 -4.75 -8.48
C SER A 176 -2.42 -5.03 -7.05
N ILE A 177 -2.46 -6.31 -6.64
CA ILE A 177 -2.07 -6.76 -5.29
C ILE A 177 -1.07 -7.91 -5.38
N LYS A 178 0.18 -7.64 -4.98
CA LYS A 178 1.27 -8.61 -4.92
C LYS A 178 1.29 -9.42 -3.64
N PHE A 179 0.92 -10.70 -3.76
CA PHE A 179 0.90 -11.67 -2.66
C PHE A 179 2.19 -12.48 -2.49
N ALA A 180 2.94 -12.73 -3.56
CA ALA A 180 4.11 -13.61 -3.53
C ALA A 180 5.31 -13.00 -4.24
N ALA A 181 6.51 -13.41 -3.85
CA ALA A 181 7.73 -13.09 -4.57
C ALA A 181 7.80 -13.83 -5.93
N ASP A 182 7.43 -15.12 -5.94
CA ASP A 182 7.63 -16.05 -7.06
C ASP A 182 6.31 -16.58 -7.64
N SER A 183 5.46 -15.66 -8.11
CA SER A 183 4.16 -15.83 -8.76
C SER A 183 3.02 -16.48 -7.94
N VAL A 184 1.79 -16.20 -8.38
CA VAL A 184 0.54 -16.79 -7.87
C VAL A 184 0.10 -17.88 -8.84
N ALA A 185 -0.17 -19.09 -8.32
CA ALA A 185 -0.52 -20.27 -9.10
C ALA A 185 -1.99 -20.31 -9.53
N GLY A 186 -2.88 -19.68 -8.76
CA GLY A 186 -4.32 -19.69 -9.03
C GLY A 186 -5.05 -18.52 -8.38
N TYR A 187 -6.14 -18.11 -9.00
CA TYR A 187 -7.15 -17.23 -8.40
C TYR A 187 -8.54 -17.85 -8.62
N ALA A 188 -9.40 -17.69 -7.61
CA ALA A 188 -10.81 -17.95 -7.76
C ALA A 188 -11.66 -17.08 -6.84
N ASN A 189 -12.77 -16.55 -7.37
CA ASN A 189 -13.90 -16.17 -6.56
C ASN A 189 -14.64 -17.44 -6.11
N VAL A 190 -14.59 -17.76 -4.82
CA VAL A 190 -15.27 -18.92 -4.23
C VAL A 190 -16.66 -18.58 -3.67
N GLY A 191 -17.14 -17.35 -3.88
CA GLY A 191 -18.48 -16.91 -3.54
C GLY A 191 -18.63 -16.45 -2.09
N THR A 192 -19.84 -16.61 -1.56
CA THR A 192 -20.20 -16.19 -0.20
C THR A 192 -20.02 -17.33 0.80
N VAL A 193 -19.38 -17.02 1.93
CA VAL A 193 -19.25 -17.91 3.10
C VAL A 193 -19.93 -17.28 4.31
N THR A 194 -20.58 -18.11 5.14
CA THR A 194 -21.31 -17.67 6.33
C THR A 194 -20.75 -18.39 7.55
N ASP A 195 -20.05 -17.66 8.40
CA ASP A 195 -19.36 -18.21 9.56
C ASP A 195 -19.27 -17.19 10.69
N SER A 196 -19.06 -17.66 11.92
CA SER A 196 -19.05 -16.79 13.12
C SER A 196 -17.77 -15.98 13.31
N THR A 197 -16.69 -16.32 12.60
CA THR A 197 -15.40 -15.64 12.67
C THR A 197 -14.74 -15.63 11.29
N LEU A 198 -13.85 -14.66 11.04
CA LEU A 198 -13.09 -14.59 9.79
C LEU A 198 -12.19 -15.83 9.62
N ALA A 199 -11.62 -16.37 10.70
CA ALA A 199 -10.81 -17.58 10.64
C ALA A 199 -11.62 -18.81 10.18
N ALA A 200 -12.87 -18.95 10.66
CA ALA A 200 -13.78 -19.99 10.21
C ALA A 200 -14.20 -19.77 8.74
N ALA A 201 -14.49 -18.52 8.35
CA ALA A 201 -14.79 -18.18 6.97
C ALA A 201 -13.64 -18.53 6.00
N ILE A 202 -12.38 -18.27 6.39
CA ILE A 202 -11.19 -18.66 5.62
C ILE A 202 -11.10 -20.18 5.52
N THR A 203 -11.38 -20.91 6.61
CA THR A 203 -11.38 -22.38 6.61
C THR A 203 -12.42 -22.93 5.63
N THR A 204 -13.61 -22.34 5.61
CA THR A 204 -14.66 -22.67 4.65
C THR A 204 -14.24 -22.35 3.22
N ALA A 205 -13.67 -21.16 2.96
CA ALA A 205 -13.20 -20.76 1.64
C ALA A 205 -12.10 -21.68 1.09
N LEU A 206 -11.15 -22.09 1.94
CA LEU A 206 -10.06 -23.02 1.60
C LEU A 206 -10.56 -24.40 1.13
N ALA A 207 -11.72 -24.84 1.65
CA ALA A 207 -12.34 -26.12 1.27
C ALA A 207 -13.05 -26.07 -0.09
N LEU A 208 -13.26 -24.87 -0.66
CA LEU A 208 -13.95 -24.67 -1.92
C LEU A 208 -12.99 -24.72 -3.11
N THR A 209 -13.54 -25.04 -4.27
CA THR A 209 -12.83 -25.05 -5.56
C THR A 209 -13.65 -24.27 -6.58
N ALA A 210 -13.01 -23.39 -7.33
CA ALA A 210 -13.62 -22.62 -8.40
C ALA A 210 -12.52 -22.11 -9.36
N GLY A 211 -12.91 -21.69 -10.57
CA GLY A 211 -11.98 -21.11 -11.54
C GLY A 211 -10.74 -21.97 -11.77
N THR A 212 -9.56 -21.42 -11.47
CA THR A 212 -8.26 -22.10 -11.62
C THR A 212 -7.86 -22.96 -10.41
N ILE A 213 -8.58 -22.84 -9.30
CA ILE A 213 -8.37 -23.64 -8.08
C ILE A 213 -9.14 -24.96 -8.23
N SER A 214 -8.41 -26.04 -8.47
CA SER A 214 -8.96 -27.37 -8.81
C SER A 214 -8.97 -28.37 -7.66
N VAL A 215 -8.33 -28.03 -6.54
CA VAL A 215 -8.28 -28.84 -5.32
C VAL A 215 -8.46 -27.92 -4.12
N ALA A 216 -9.07 -28.44 -3.05
CA ALA A 216 -9.10 -27.74 -1.77
C ALA A 216 -7.68 -27.48 -1.29
N ASP A 217 -7.47 -26.34 -0.62
CA ASP A 217 -6.17 -25.96 -0.05
C ASP A 217 -5.01 -26.03 -1.08
N GLN A 218 -5.28 -25.49 -2.27
CA GLN A 218 -4.28 -25.37 -3.32
C GLN A 218 -3.24 -24.32 -2.90
N ALA A 219 -1.99 -24.75 -2.81
CA ALA A 219 -0.87 -23.88 -2.48
C ALA A 219 -0.65 -22.81 -3.56
N LYS A 220 -0.14 -21.66 -3.11
CA LYS A 220 0.15 -20.46 -3.91
C LYS A 220 -1.07 -19.89 -4.64
N SER A 221 -2.27 -20.06 -4.09
CA SER A 221 -3.51 -19.60 -4.72
C SER A 221 -4.23 -18.54 -3.90
N VAL A 222 -4.89 -17.61 -4.58
CA VAL A 222 -5.69 -16.54 -3.98
C VAL A 222 -7.17 -16.92 -4.05
N TYR A 223 -7.79 -17.01 -2.87
CA TYR A 223 -9.21 -17.25 -2.68
C TYR A 223 -9.90 -15.91 -2.43
N GLY A 224 -10.70 -15.44 -3.39
CA GLY A 224 -11.59 -14.30 -3.21
C GLY A 224 -12.95 -14.78 -2.69
N PHE A 225 -13.45 -14.16 -1.62
CA PHE A 225 -14.76 -14.51 -1.05
C PHE A 225 -15.45 -13.32 -0.39
N LYS A 226 -16.77 -13.43 -0.27
CA LYS A 226 -17.59 -12.55 0.57
C LYS A 226 -17.90 -13.26 1.88
N TRP A 227 -17.58 -12.64 3.02
CA TRP A 227 -17.93 -13.16 4.32
C TRP A 227 -19.17 -12.46 4.85
N GLU A 228 -20.22 -13.25 5.12
CA GLU A 228 -21.44 -12.78 5.77
C GLU A 228 -21.46 -13.16 7.25
N TYR A 229 -21.54 -12.15 8.10
CA TYR A 229 -21.65 -12.32 9.55
C TYR A 229 -22.49 -11.20 10.17
N ASN A 230 -23.45 -11.55 11.02
CA ASN A 230 -24.34 -10.62 11.72
C ASN A 230 -25.00 -9.56 10.82
N GLY A 231 -25.39 -9.95 9.61
CA GLY A 231 -26.04 -9.04 8.64
C GLY A 231 -25.09 -8.04 7.96
N THR A 232 -23.78 -8.22 8.11
CA THR A 232 -22.75 -7.50 7.36
C THR A 232 -22.10 -8.42 6.34
N THR A 233 -21.79 -7.89 5.16
CA THR A 233 -21.07 -8.58 4.10
C THR A 233 -19.77 -7.84 3.84
N GLU A 234 -18.65 -8.55 3.93
CA GLU A 234 -17.32 -8.01 3.74
C GLU A 234 -16.57 -8.80 2.67
N THR A 235 -15.71 -8.14 1.89
CA THR A 235 -14.98 -8.76 0.78
C THR A 235 -13.52 -9.00 1.18
N TYR A 236 -13.03 -10.22 0.96
CA TYR A 236 -11.68 -10.61 1.30
C TYR A 236 -10.98 -11.35 0.16
N LEU A 237 -9.65 -11.19 0.13
CA LEU A 237 -8.73 -12.05 -0.60
C LEU A 237 -7.84 -12.78 0.40
N PHE A 238 -7.69 -14.08 0.24
CA PHE A 238 -6.81 -14.91 1.05
C PHE A 238 -5.80 -15.62 0.17
N TYR A 239 -4.51 -15.32 0.34
CA TYR A 239 -3.43 -16.05 -0.31
C TYR A 239 -2.98 -17.22 0.55
N ASN A 240 -3.21 -18.43 0.03
CA ASN A 240 -2.77 -19.68 0.64
C ASN A 240 -1.35 -20.00 0.18
N ALA A 241 -0.36 -19.92 1.07
CA ALA A 241 1.04 -20.09 0.68
C ALA A 241 1.45 -21.56 0.52
N ALA A 242 0.83 -22.47 1.28
CA ALA A 242 1.18 -23.89 1.33
C ALA A 242 -0.07 -24.77 1.25
N ASN A 243 0.14 -26.07 1.04
CA ASN A 243 -0.93 -27.07 1.17
C ASN A 243 -0.84 -27.75 2.53
N SER A 244 -1.76 -28.69 2.75
CA SER A 244 -1.98 -29.38 4.01
C SER A 244 -2.36 -28.44 5.17
N SER A 245 -3.00 -27.30 4.86
CA SER A 245 -3.51 -26.33 5.81
C SER A 245 -5.03 -26.47 5.95
N THR A 246 -5.53 -26.45 7.19
CA THR A 246 -6.97 -26.42 7.48
C THR A 246 -7.41 -25.05 8.01
N SER A 247 -6.52 -24.08 8.00
CA SER A 247 -6.69 -22.72 8.54
C SER A 247 -5.50 -21.86 8.11
N ALA A 248 -5.64 -20.54 8.19
CA ALA A 248 -4.53 -19.62 7.96
C ALA A 248 -3.30 -19.93 8.85
N THR A 249 -2.12 -19.79 8.26
CA THR A 249 -0.81 -20.05 8.83
C THR A 249 0.08 -18.82 8.66
N THR A 250 1.20 -18.73 9.38
CA THR A 250 2.05 -17.53 9.42
C THR A 250 2.70 -17.13 8.08
N SER A 251 2.57 -17.95 7.04
CA SER A 251 3.00 -17.63 5.67
C SER A 251 1.88 -17.07 4.80
N ASP A 252 0.63 -17.15 5.26
CA ASP A 252 -0.53 -16.73 4.48
C ASP A 252 -0.80 -15.24 4.64
N ILE A 253 -1.51 -14.67 3.67
CA ILE A 253 -1.84 -13.24 3.63
C ILE A 253 -3.35 -13.10 3.53
N VAL A 254 -3.91 -12.22 4.38
CA VAL A 254 -5.33 -11.85 4.34
C VAL A 254 -5.43 -10.37 4.00
N VAL A 255 -6.33 -10.05 3.08
CA VAL A 255 -6.61 -8.69 2.64
C VAL A 255 -8.10 -8.46 2.67
N LYS A 256 -8.50 -7.35 3.28
CA LYS A 256 -9.86 -6.85 3.20
C LYS A 256 -9.94 -5.83 2.06
N LEU A 257 -10.92 -5.99 1.19
CA LEU A 257 -11.26 -5.00 0.18
C LEU A 257 -12.51 -4.24 0.65
N SER A 258 -12.39 -2.92 0.82
CA SER A 258 -13.55 -2.09 1.15
C SER A 258 -14.42 -1.86 -0.07
N GLY A 259 -15.70 -1.57 0.17
CA GLY A 259 -16.67 -1.35 -0.89
C GLY A 259 -17.12 -2.64 -1.57
N ASN A 260 -17.82 -2.48 -2.69
CA ASN A 260 -18.42 -3.60 -3.41
C ASN A 260 -17.57 -3.95 -4.63
N VAL A 261 -16.38 -4.51 -4.36
CA VAL A 261 -15.49 -5.03 -5.42
C VAL A 261 -16.14 -6.24 -6.09
N ASP A 262 -16.14 -6.23 -7.43
CA ASP A 262 -16.52 -7.39 -8.22
C ASP A 262 -15.36 -8.38 -8.26
N LEU A 263 -15.48 -9.50 -7.54
CA LEU A 263 -14.44 -10.50 -7.50
C LEU A 263 -14.30 -11.25 -8.83
N ASP A 264 -15.31 -11.22 -9.70
CA ASP A 264 -15.23 -11.89 -11.01
C ASP A 264 -14.44 -11.06 -12.04
N SER A 265 -14.18 -9.77 -11.77
CA SER A 265 -13.33 -8.93 -12.62
C SER A 265 -11.83 -9.04 -12.29
N ILE A 266 -11.48 -9.74 -11.21
CA ILE A 266 -10.09 -9.98 -10.82
C ILE A 266 -9.49 -11.08 -11.70
N SER A 267 -8.28 -10.83 -12.20
CA SER A 267 -7.50 -11.78 -12.98
C SER A 267 -6.09 -11.94 -12.41
N LEU A 268 -5.40 -13.02 -12.82
CA LEU A 268 -4.00 -13.23 -12.45
C LEU A 268 -3.10 -12.36 -13.31
N ASP A 269 -2.16 -11.69 -12.65
CA ASP A 269 -1.02 -11.04 -13.30
C ASP A 269 0.26 -11.77 -12.89
N GLY A 270 1.11 -12.10 -13.86
CA GLY A 270 2.33 -12.88 -13.60
C GLY A 270 3.38 -12.15 -12.75
N ALA A 271 3.35 -10.82 -12.70
CA ALA A 271 4.28 -9.97 -11.97
C ALA A 271 3.72 -9.50 -10.62
N THR A 272 2.43 -9.17 -10.56
CA THR A 272 1.75 -8.62 -9.40
C THR A 272 0.79 -9.58 -8.73
N GLY A 273 0.61 -10.82 -9.19
CA GLY A 273 -0.26 -11.80 -8.55
C GLY A 273 -1.72 -11.67 -8.96
N VAL A 274 -2.42 -10.62 -8.52
CA VAL A 274 -3.80 -10.32 -8.97
C VAL A 274 -3.96 -8.86 -9.40
N THR A 275 -4.85 -8.62 -10.36
CA THR A 275 -5.19 -7.28 -10.88
C THR A 275 -6.67 -7.20 -11.22
N ILE A 276 -7.27 -6.00 -11.15
CA ILE A 276 -8.58 -5.73 -11.77
C ILE A 276 -8.35 -5.20 -13.18
N ALA A 277 -9.08 -5.76 -14.14
CA ALA A 277 -9.06 -5.37 -15.54
C ALA A 277 -9.83 -4.06 -15.84
#